data_AF-A0A4Q7Y6Q9-F1
#
_entry.id   AF-A0A4Q7Y6Q9-F1
#
_cell.length_a   1.000
_cell.length_b   1.000
_cell.length_c   1.000
_cell.angle_alpha   90.00
_cell.angle_beta   90.00
_cell.angle_gamma   90.00
#
_symmetry.space_group_name_H-M   'P 1'
#
loop_
_entity.id
_entity.type
_entity.pdbx_description
1 polymer ?
#
loop_
_entity_poly.entity_id
_entity_poly.type
_entity_poly.pdbx_seq_one_letter_code
_entity_poly.pdbx_strand_id
1 'polypeptide(L)'
;MNPERLADWARAVAGDPENAHIGRFSAFTARLVDDGGGDVVLRYDHGAVTVEDGRPGADLELRGPGSAWRELVDPAAAPRRHDLLALIKAPDGLEVVTGREHLIRHLRVITRLVQLARLQHAEDDEQQEAHR
;
A
#
# COMPACT_ATOMS: atom_id res chain seq x y z
N MET A 1 5.57 -0.81 -11.06
CA MET A 1 5.55 0.38 -10.18
C MET A 1 6.71 1.30 -10.54
N ASN A 2 6.55 2.63 -10.46
CA ASN A 2 7.63 3.58 -10.70
C ASN A 2 8.53 3.67 -9.45
N PRO A 3 9.85 3.38 -9.53
CA PRO A 3 10.77 3.41 -8.38
C PRO A 3 10.83 4.76 -7.66
N GLU A 4 10.72 5.87 -8.41
CA GLU A 4 10.76 7.22 -7.84
C GLU A 4 9.55 7.47 -6.94
N ARG A 5 8.36 7.08 -7.41
CA ARG A 5 7.12 7.20 -6.63
C ARG A 5 7.15 6.34 -5.36
N LEU A 6 7.77 5.16 -5.42
CA LEU A 6 7.95 4.31 -4.25
C LEU A 6 8.90 4.93 -3.22
N ALA A 7 9.97 5.60 -3.69
CA ALA A 7 10.89 6.32 -2.81
C ALA A 7 10.21 7.54 -2.16
N ASP A 8 9.40 8.28 -2.91
CA ASP A 8 8.64 9.41 -2.40
C ASP A 8 7.64 8.95 -1.34
N TRP A 9 6.93 7.86 -1.61
CA TRP A 9 6.03 7.25 -0.65
C TRP A 9 6.72 6.78 0.62
N ALA A 10 7.85 6.10 0.51
CA ALA A 10 8.64 5.72 1.68
C ALA A 10 9.05 6.95 2.52
N ARG A 11 9.40 8.07 1.88
CA ARG A 11 9.69 9.34 2.57
C ARG A 11 8.47 9.92 3.27
N ALA A 12 7.30 9.93 2.63
CA ALA A 12 6.05 10.40 3.26
C ALA A 12 5.67 9.52 4.45
N VAL A 13 5.83 8.20 4.36
CA VAL A 13 5.62 7.27 5.46
C VAL A 13 6.54 7.58 6.64
N ALA A 14 7.85 7.76 6.39
CA ALA A 14 8.82 8.09 7.43
C ALA A 14 8.57 9.47 8.07
N GLY A 15 8.00 10.42 7.32
CA GLY A 15 7.69 11.77 7.79
C GLY A 15 6.33 11.92 8.50
N ASP A 16 5.44 10.93 8.44
CA ASP A 16 4.07 11.04 8.95
C ASP A 16 3.99 10.84 10.47
N PRO A 17 3.56 11.85 11.26
CA PRO A 17 3.48 11.75 12.72
C PRO A 17 2.49 10.70 13.22
N GLU A 18 1.38 10.49 12.50
CA GLU A 18 0.41 9.47 12.88
C GLU A 18 1.02 8.07 12.70
N ASN A 19 1.62 7.79 11.53
CA ASN A 19 2.34 6.55 11.26
C ASN A 19 3.45 6.30 12.29
N ALA A 20 4.24 7.30 12.65
CA ALA A 20 5.26 7.17 13.70
C ALA A 20 4.64 6.74 15.04
N HIS A 21 3.46 7.27 15.39
CA HIS A 21 2.76 6.93 16.63
C HIS A 21 2.17 5.51 16.62
N ILE A 22 1.38 5.17 15.59
CA ILE A 22 0.68 3.88 15.50
C ILE A 22 1.63 2.73 15.13
N GLY A 23 2.74 3.07 14.47
CA GLY A 23 3.74 2.18 13.89
C GLY A 23 4.86 1.78 14.82
N ARG A 24 5.08 2.51 15.92
CA ARG A 24 6.26 2.37 16.80
C ARG A 24 6.54 0.95 17.32
N PHE A 25 5.54 0.07 17.36
CA PHE A 25 5.69 -1.33 17.80
C PHE A 25 5.31 -2.35 16.73
N SER A 26 5.19 -1.92 15.48
CA SER A 26 4.88 -2.78 14.36
C SER A 26 6.12 -3.01 13.51
N ALA A 27 6.37 -4.29 13.20
CA ALA A 27 7.32 -4.72 12.18
C ALA A 27 6.70 -5.91 11.45
N PHE A 28 6.68 -5.86 10.13
CA PHE A 28 6.15 -6.92 9.28
C PHE A 28 6.63 -6.77 7.84
N THR A 29 6.54 -7.85 7.09
CA THR A 29 6.76 -7.90 5.65
C THR A 29 5.43 -8.16 4.93
N ALA A 30 5.17 -7.40 3.86
CA ALA A 30 4.00 -7.57 3.02
C ALA A 30 4.43 -7.72 1.56
N ARG A 31 4.13 -8.88 0.96
CA ARG A 31 4.33 -9.12 -0.46
C ARG A 31 3.07 -8.73 -1.22
N LEU A 32 3.21 -7.89 -2.23
CA LEU A 32 2.12 -7.43 -3.10
C LEU A 32 2.39 -7.95 -4.52
N VAL A 33 1.46 -8.73 -5.06
CA VAL A 33 1.57 -9.31 -6.39
C VAL A 33 0.39 -8.87 -7.26
N ASP A 34 0.67 -8.46 -8.49
CA ASP A 34 -0.35 -8.21 -9.50
C ASP A 34 -0.37 -9.30 -10.59
N ASP A 35 -1.48 -9.37 -11.33
CA ASP A 35 -1.69 -10.30 -12.43
C ASP A 35 -0.89 -9.98 -13.71
N GLY A 36 -0.29 -8.80 -13.78
CA GLY A 36 0.60 -8.34 -14.84
C GLY A 36 2.08 -8.68 -14.61
N GLY A 37 2.41 -9.39 -13.53
CA GLY A 37 3.77 -9.80 -13.18
C GLY A 37 4.50 -8.83 -12.25
N GLY A 38 3.82 -7.82 -11.70
CA GLY A 38 4.35 -7.02 -10.61
C GLY A 38 4.46 -7.85 -9.32
N ASP A 39 5.62 -7.80 -8.68
CA ASP A 39 5.91 -8.52 -7.43
C ASP A 39 6.88 -7.69 -6.60
N VAL A 40 6.39 -7.17 -5.47
CA VAL A 40 7.19 -6.34 -4.55
C VAL A 40 7.02 -6.81 -3.13
N VAL A 41 8.10 -6.71 -2.35
CA VAL A 41 8.07 -6.91 -0.90
C VAL A 41 8.24 -5.58 -0.20
N LEU A 42 7.28 -5.22 0.62
CA LEU A 42 7.35 -4.11 1.55
C LEU A 42 7.82 -4.63 2.90
N ARG A 43 8.92 -4.09 3.43
CA ARG A 43 9.29 -4.28 4.83
C ARG A 43 8.93 -3.02 5.60
N TYR A 44 7.99 -3.17 6.53
CA TYR A 44 7.65 -2.15 7.51
C TYR A 44 8.42 -2.37 8.80
N ASP A 45 9.07 -1.33 9.30
CA ASP A 45 9.89 -1.39 10.50
C ASP A 45 9.76 -0.10 11.31
N HIS A 46 8.97 -0.15 12.39
CA HIS A 46 8.86 0.91 13.40
C HIS A 46 8.59 2.34 12.84
N GLY A 47 7.75 2.46 11.80
CA GLY A 47 7.42 3.75 11.19
C GLY A 47 8.10 4.01 9.84
N ALA A 48 9.02 3.15 9.41
CA ALA A 48 9.64 3.24 8.09
C ALA A 48 9.16 2.11 7.17
N VAL A 49 9.18 2.37 5.86
CA VAL A 49 9.00 1.34 4.83
C VAL A 49 10.24 1.29 3.94
N THR A 50 10.64 0.08 3.61
CA THR A 50 11.60 -0.23 2.54
C THR A 50 10.93 -1.12 1.52
N VAL A 51 11.25 -0.91 0.24
CA VAL A 51 10.72 -1.71 -0.87
C VAL A 51 11.86 -2.54 -1.44
N GLU A 52 11.61 -3.82 -1.57
CA GLU A 52 12.55 -4.80 -2.10
C GLU A 52 11.93 -5.55 -3.28
N ASP A 53 12.79 -6.03 -4.18
CA ASP A 53 12.37 -6.91 -5.26
C ASP A 53 11.83 -8.23 -4.70
N GLY A 54 10.78 -8.77 -5.34
CA GLY A 54 10.02 -9.94 -4.91
C GLY A 54 10.88 -11.11 -4.46
N ARG A 55 10.69 -11.55 -3.20
CA ARG A 55 11.28 -12.78 -2.66
C ARG A 55 10.18 -13.65 -2.04
N PRO A 56 10.30 -14.99 -2.08
CA PRO A 56 9.38 -15.87 -1.38
C PRO A 56 9.45 -15.65 0.14
N GLY A 57 8.28 -15.65 0.80
CA GLY A 57 8.17 -15.56 2.25
C GLY A 57 7.98 -14.12 2.74
N ALA A 58 6.73 -13.79 3.06
CA ALA A 58 6.35 -12.56 3.74
C ALA A 58 5.32 -12.88 4.84
N ASP A 59 5.25 -12.04 5.86
CA ASP A 59 4.28 -12.16 6.95
C ASP A 59 2.83 -12.00 6.46
N LEU A 60 2.65 -11.24 5.37
CA LEU A 60 1.40 -11.00 4.66
C LEU A 60 1.64 -11.12 3.15
N GLU A 61 0.79 -11.85 2.45
CA GLU A 61 0.77 -11.84 0.98
C GLU A 61 -0.60 -11.41 0.46
N LEU A 62 -0.60 -10.37 -0.37
CA LEU A 62 -1.76 -9.84 -1.05
C LEU A 62 -1.58 -10.01 -2.57
N ARG A 63 -2.59 -10.54 -3.24
CA ARG A 63 -2.64 -10.65 -4.70
C ARG A 63 -3.86 -9.95 -5.25
N GLY A 64 -3.83 -9.53 -6.50
CA GLY A 64 -5.03 -9.03 -7.16
C GLY A 64 -4.73 -8.38 -8.49
N PRO A 65 -5.77 -8.00 -9.26
CA PRO A 65 -5.55 -7.42 -10.57
C PRO A 65 -4.92 -6.02 -10.44
N GLY A 66 -4.10 -5.65 -11.43
CA GLY A 66 -3.51 -4.31 -11.50
C GLY A 66 -4.54 -3.17 -11.42
N SER A 67 -5.81 -3.40 -11.79
CA SER A 67 -6.92 -2.47 -11.59
C SER A 67 -7.27 -2.25 -10.12
N ALA A 68 -7.35 -3.30 -9.30
CA ALA A 68 -7.66 -3.18 -7.88
C ALA A 68 -6.56 -2.42 -7.12
N TRP A 69 -5.29 -2.64 -7.48
CA TRP A 69 -4.17 -1.89 -6.92
C TRP A 69 -4.23 -0.40 -7.27
N ARG A 70 -4.57 -0.06 -8.52
CA ARG A 70 -4.75 1.34 -8.94
C ARG A 70 -5.92 1.99 -8.22
N GLU A 71 -7.05 1.30 -8.11
CA GLU A 71 -8.24 1.79 -7.39
C GLU A 71 -7.98 2.08 -5.92
N LEU A 72 -7.13 1.27 -5.27
CA LEU A 72 -6.77 1.44 -3.86
C LEU A 72 -6.07 2.78 -3.60
N VAL A 73 -5.27 3.25 -4.56
CA VAL A 73 -4.47 4.49 -4.44
C VAL A 73 -5.07 5.67 -5.20
N ASP A 74 -6.09 5.46 -6.02
CA ASP A 74 -6.77 6.49 -6.79
C ASP A 74 -7.67 7.37 -5.87
N PRO A 75 -7.41 8.69 -5.77
CA PRO A 75 -8.24 9.58 -4.97
C PRO A 75 -9.64 9.78 -5.54
N ALA A 76 -9.84 9.59 -6.84
CA ALA A 76 -11.12 9.71 -7.54
C ALA A 76 -11.92 8.39 -7.63
N ALA A 77 -11.36 7.29 -7.12
CA ALA A 77 -12.06 6.01 -7.09
C ALA A 77 -13.36 6.09 -6.26
N ALA A 78 -14.36 5.31 -6.66
CA ALA A 78 -15.66 5.30 -5.98
C ALA A 78 -15.49 5.01 -4.46
N PRO A 79 -16.36 5.53 -3.57
CA PRO A 79 -16.15 5.54 -2.10
C PRO A 79 -15.99 4.19 -1.37
N ARG A 80 -15.97 3.05 -2.06
CA ARG A 80 -15.68 1.72 -1.51
C ARG A 80 -14.46 1.04 -2.14
N ARG A 81 -13.86 1.66 -3.16
CA ARG A 81 -12.71 1.15 -3.91
C ARG A 81 -11.38 1.65 -3.34
N HIS A 82 -11.42 2.62 -2.42
CA HIS A 82 -10.27 3.13 -1.69
C HIS A 82 -10.00 2.42 -0.35
N ASP A 83 -10.85 1.47 0.06
CA ASP A 83 -10.77 0.78 1.34
C ASP A 83 -10.23 -0.63 1.10
N LEU A 84 -9.09 -0.94 1.74
CA LEU A 84 -8.42 -2.22 1.58
C LEU A 84 -9.34 -3.40 1.94
N LEU A 85 -10.13 -3.30 3.01
CA LEU A 85 -11.01 -4.38 3.43
C LEU A 85 -12.22 -4.53 2.51
N ALA A 86 -12.70 -3.44 1.92
CA ALA A 86 -13.74 -3.46 0.92
C ALA A 86 -13.25 -4.11 -0.38
N LEU A 87 -12.03 -3.77 -0.84
CA LEU A 87 -11.40 -4.45 -1.98
C LEU A 87 -11.13 -5.93 -1.68
N ILE A 88 -10.76 -6.30 -0.45
CA ILE A 88 -10.56 -7.72 -0.10
C ILE A 88 -11.86 -8.54 -0.19
N LYS A 89 -13.01 -7.89 -0.07
CA LYS A 89 -14.33 -8.54 -0.16
C LYS A 89 -14.93 -8.48 -1.56
N ALA A 90 -14.34 -7.72 -2.48
CA ALA A 90 -14.85 -7.56 -3.83
C ALA A 90 -14.50 -8.79 -4.70
N PRO A 91 -15.40 -9.25 -5.59
CA PRO A 91 -15.15 -10.41 -6.46
C PRO A 91 -13.90 -10.27 -7.36
N ASP A 92 -13.63 -9.05 -7.83
CA ASP A 92 -12.48 -8.70 -8.68
C ASP A 92 -11.45 -7.85 -7.93
N GLY A 93 -11.38 -8.03 -6.60
CA GLY A 93 -10.58 -7.23 -5.70
C GLY A 93 -9.26 -7.87 -5.31
N LEU A 94 -8.81 -7.57 -4.10
CA LEU A 94 -7.56 -8.10 -3.55
C LEU A 94 -7.82 -9.41 -2.78
N GLU A 95 -6.90 -10.35 -2.87
CA GLU A 95 -6.92 -11.61 -2.14
C GLU A 95 -5.83 -11.61 -1.08
N VAL A 96 -6.16 -12.03 0.15
CA VAL A 96 -5.18 -12.35 1.18
C VAL A 96 -4.78 -13.82 1.02
N VAL A 97 -3.63 -14.07 0.41
CA VAL A 97 -3.14 -15.44 0.15
C VAL A 97 -2.56 -16.07 1.41
N THR A 98 -1.78 -15.31 2.17
CA THR A 98 -1.24 -15.73 3.48
C THR A 98 -1.26 -14.55 4.46
N GLY A 99 -1.12 -14.83 5.77
CA GLY A 99 -0.86 -13.77 6.73
C GLY A 99 -2.06 -12.94 7.18
N ARG A 100 -3.29 -13.47 7.09
CA ARG A 100 -4.50 -12.76 7.53
C ARG A 100 -4.42 -12.25 8.97
N GLU A 101 -3.74 -12.98 9.86
CA GLU A 101 -3.50 -12.54 11.24
C GLU A 101 -2.60 -11.30 11.32
N HIS A 102 -1.59 -11.20 10.45
CA HIS A 102 -0.74 -10.02 10.35
C HIS A 102 -1.51 -8.83 9.79
N LEU A 103 -2.37 -9.05 8.78
CA LEU A 103 -3.29 -8.02 8.29
C LEU A 103 -4.17 -7.46 9.42
N ILE A 104 -4.78 -8.32 10.23
CA ILE A 104 -5.65 -7.89 11.35
C ILE A 104 -4.83 -7.18 12.43
N ARG A 105 -3.69 -7.75 12.83
CA ARG A 105 -2.80 -7.19 13.88
C ARG A 105 -2.31 -5.80 13.50
N HIS A 106 -1.95 -5.60 12.23
CA HIS A 106 -1.36 -4.35 11.73
C HIS A 106 -2.35 -3.50 10.92
N LEU A 107 -3.66 -3.77 11.02
CA LEU A 107 -4.68 -3.14 10.17
C LEU A 107 -4.60 -1.61 10.18
N ARG A 108 -4.43 -1.00 11.36
CA ARG A 108 -4.35 0.46 11.46
C ARG A 108 -3.12 1.03 10.74
N VAL A 109 -1.97 0.36 10.84
CA VAL A 109 -0.75 0.74 10.14
C VAL A 109 -0.95 0.58 8.64
N ILE A 110 -1.42 -0.59 8.19
CA ILE A 110 -1.64 -0.89 6.77
C ILE A 110 -2.64 0.09 6.15
N THR A 111 -3.73 0.42 6.83
CA THR A 111 -4.68 1.44 6.35
C THR A 111 -4.02 2.81 6.24
N ARG A 112 -3.17 3.22 7.19
CA ARG A 112 -2.44 4.49 7.10
C ARG A 112 -1.46 4.51 5.93
N LEU A 113 -0.75 3.41 5.69
CA LEU A 113 0.16 3.26 4.54
C LEU A 113 -0.56 3.47 3.20
N VAL A 114 -1.76 2.88 3.06
CA VAL A 114 -2.63 3.09 1.89
C VAL A 114 -3.07 4.54 1.77
N GLN A 115 -3.48 5.17 2.87
CA GLN A 115 -3.86 6.59 2.87
C GLN A 115 -2.71 7.50 2.42
N LEU A 116 -1.49 7.25 2.88
CA LEU A 116 -0.31 8.03 2.49
C LEU A 116 0.03 7.83 1.00
N ALA A 117 -0.13 6.61 0.47
CA ALA A 117 0.01 6.37 -0.97
C ALA A 117 -1.02 7.17 -1.79
N ARG A 118 -2.26 7.27 -1.30
CA ARG A 118 -3.33 8.05 -1.95
C ARG A 118 -3.06 9.54 -1.96
N LEU A 119 -2.59 10.09 -0.84
CA LEU A 119 -2.31 11.52 -0.72
C LEU A 119 -1.25 11.95 -1.73
N GLN A 120 -0.20 11.15 -1.91
CA GLN A 120 0.80 11.42 -2.93
C GLN A 120 0.29 11.27 -4.34
N HIS A 121 -0.56 10.28 -4.60
CA HIS A 121 -1.22 10.15 -5.89
C HIS A 121 -2.03 11.40 -6.25
N ALA A 122 -2.70 12.03 -5.28
CA ALA A 122 -3.44 13.27 -5.50
C ALA A 122 -2.52 14.48 -5.77
N GLU A 123 -1.40 14.59 -5.03
CA GLU A 123 -0.42 15.67 -5.22
C GLU A 123 0.23 15.61 -6.61
N ASP A 124 0.49 14.41 -7.13
CA ASP A 124 1.06 14.18 -8.47
C ASP A 124 0.11 14.66 -9.59
N ASP A 125 -1.20 14.43 -9.44
CA ASP A 125 -2.21 14.79 -10.43
C ASP A 125 -2.38 16.31 -10.52
N GLU A 126 -2.40 17.01 -9.37
CA GLU A 126 -2.50 18.48 -9.32
C GLU A 126 -1.29 19.18 -9.96
N GLN A 127 -0.08 18.63 -9.76
CA GLN A 127 1.14 19.21 -10.34
C GLN A 127 1.22 19.04 -11.87
N GLN A 128 0.65 17.96 -12.41
CA GLN A 128 0.57 17.71 -13.85
C GLN A 128 -0.49 18.59 -14.53
N GLU A 129 -1.61 18.87 -13.87
CA GLU A 129 -2.62 19.80 -14.39
C GLU A 129 -2.14 21.25 -14.38
N ALA A 130 -1.38 21.67 -13.35
CA ALA A 130 -0.82 23.03 -13.26
C ALA A 130 0.25 23.36 -14.33
N HIS A 131 0.82 22.34 -14.99
CA HIS A 131 1.83 22.49 -16.04
C HIS A 131 1.28 22.30 -17.47
N ARG A 132 -0.04 22.17 -17.65
CA ARG A 132 -0.72 22.16 -18.96
C ARG A 132 -1.28 23.52 -19.31
#